data_AF-A0A6P7I751-F1
#
_entry.id   AF-A0A6P7I751-F1
#
_cell.length_a   1.000
_cell.length_b   1.000
_cell.length_c   1.000
_cell.angle_alpha   90.00
_cell.angle_beta   90.00
_cell.angle_gamma   90.00
#
_symmetry.space_group_name_H-M   'P 1'
#
loop_
_entity.id
_entity.type
_entity.pdbx_description
1 polymer ?
#
loop_
_entity_poly.entity_id
_entity_poly.type
_entity_poly.pdbx_seq_one_letter_code
_entity_poly.pdbx_strand_id
1 'polypeptide(L)'
;MSDKNFDAEVTVTHTGPKGVINDWRRFKLESMDQDSLPSAKRELLRQMSSPNKPKDDSRANLNRKMSVQEYELLKEEDEGCLKHYRKKCMQEMHDKLSFGPKFDGVHDLESGEDFLEVIEKEHHSTVVVVHIYKIGVKGCEELNNCLDCLATEYPTVKFCRIDAVASGAAERFSDEFLPTLLVYKAGELIGNFLACTQHLNEEFFATDVETFLNSYGLLPEKELPGVEDEEEHDVE
;
A
#
# COMPACT_ATOMS: atom_id res chain seq x y z
N MET A 1 -11.58 -11.54 35.78
CA MET A 1 -10.23 -10.95 35.72
C MET A 1 -10.32 -9.84 34.71
N SER A 2 -9.97 -8.62 35.13
CA SER A 2 -10.35 -7.37 34.49
C SER A 2 -9.74 -7.19 33.10
N ASP A 3 -10.61 -6.97 32.11
CA ASP A 3 -10.26 -6.38 30.81
C ASP A 3 -9.67 -4.99 31.03
N LYS A 4 -8.35 -4.88 30.84
CA LYS A 4 -7.69 -3.58 30.63
C LYS A 4 -7.61 -3.36 29.12
N ASN A 5 -8.66 -2.74 28.57
CA ASN A 5 -8.56 -2.05 27.29
C ASN A 5 -7.52 -0.93 27.44
N PHE A 6 -6.30 -1.20 26.98
CA PHE A 6 -5.32 -0.17 26.67
C PHE A 6 -5.77 0.50 25.37
N ASP A 7 -6.64 1.50 25.49
CA ASP A 7 -6.84 2.50 24.43
C ASP A 7 -5.58 3.38 24.40
N ALA A 8 -4.52 2.87 23.77
CA ALA A 8 -3.42 3.71 23.33
C ALA A 8 -3.97 4.59 22.20
N GLU A 9 -4.29 5.85 22.53
CA GLU A 9 -4.74 6.87 21.59
C GLU A 9 -3.75 6.96 20.42
N VAL A 10 -4.06 6.30 19.30
CA VAL A 10 -3.19 6.27 18.11
C VAL A 10 -3.09 7.70 17.61
N THR A 11 -1.96 8.34 17.86
CA THR A 11 -1.74 9.71 17.41
C THR A 11 -1.53 9.67 15.90
N VAL A 12 -2.56 10.08 15.14
CA VAL A 12 -2.47 10.17 13.68
C VAL A 12 -1.49 11.29 13.30
N THR A 13 -0.31 10.92 12.81
CA THR A 13 0.79 11.85 12.46
C THR A 13 1.21 11.79 10.99
N HIS A 14 0.48 11.08 10.13
CA HIS A 14 0.90 10.85 8.74
C HIS A 14 0.04 11.57 7.70
N THR A 15 -1.11 12.15 8.08
CA THR A 15 -2.05 12.80 7.15
C THR A 15 -2.57 14.14 7.67
N GLY A 16 -2.99 15.00 6.73
CA GLY A 16 -3.57 16.32 7.02
C GLY A 16 -2.62 17.27 7.77
N PRO A 17 -3.16 18.27 8.51
CA PRO A 17 -2.32 19.24 9.23
C PRO A 17 -1.38 18.62 10.27
N LYS A 18 -1.69 17.43 10.81
CA LYS A 18 -0.79 16.73 11.74
C LYS A 18 0.37 16.05 10.99
N GLY A 19 0.10 15.49 9.82
CA GLY A 19 1.11 14.98 8.88
C GLY A 19 2.14 16.03 8.52
N VAL A 20 1.68 17.21 8.08
CA VAL A 20 2.59 18.32 7.71
C VAL A 20 3.51 18.72 8.86
N ILE A 21 2.98 18.82 10.08
CA ILE A 21 3.78 19.18 11.26
C ILE A 21 4.81 18.09 11.57
N ASN A 22 4.41 16.82 11.48
CA ASN A 22 5.30 15.68 11.72
C ASN A 22 6.41 15.60 10.67
N ASP A 23 6.07 15.74 9.39
CA ASP A 23 7.04 15.73 8.29
C ASP A 23 8.01 16.90 8.41
N TRP A 24 7.55 18.08 8.80
CA TRP A 24 8.43 19.22 9.05
C TRP A 24 9.40 18.95 10.21
N ARG A 25 8.94 18.34 11.31
CA ARG A 25 9.81 17.97 12.44
C ARG A 25 10.89 16.98 12.02
N ARG A 26 10.51 15.97 11.25
CA ARG A 26 11.42 14.97 10.68
C ARG A 26 12.43 15.64 9.74
N PHE A 27 11.96 16.48 8.82
CA PHE A 27 12.81 17.25 7.91
C PHE A 27 13.85 18.05 8.68
N LYS A 28 13.45 18.84 9.69
CA LYS A 28 14.40 19.63 10.49
C LYS A 28 15.40 18.77 11.25
N LEU A 29 15.00 17.59 11.74
CA LEU A 29 15.93 16.68 12.41
C LEU A 29 17.00 16.13 11.44
N GLU A 30 16.64 15.94 10.17
CA GLU A 30 17.48 15.33 9.14
C GLU A 30 18.30 16.34 8.33
N SER A 31 17.75 17.53 8.06
CA SER A 31 18.40 18.57 7.26
C SER A 31 19.43 19.38 8.05
N MET A 32 19.39 19.32 9.38
CA MET A 32 20.31 20.08 10.21
C MET A 32 21.57 19.25 10.47
N ASP A 33 22.71 19.81 10.09
CA ASP A 33 24.01 19.21 10.37
C ASP A 33 24.19 18.97 11.88
N GLN A 34 24.20 17.70 12.27
CA GLN A 34 24.13 17.26 13.67
C GLN A 34 25.28 17.78 14.53
N ASP A 35 26.39 18.17 13.90
CA ASP A 35 27.61 18.63 14.55
C ASP A 35 27.70 20.16 14.66
N SER A 36 26.82 20.90 13.99
CA SER A 36 26.80 22.38 13.97
C SER A 36 25.93 23.02 15.06
N LEU A 37 25.07 22.24 15.73
CA LEU A 37 24.04 22.76 16.65
C LEU A 37 24.43 22.64 18.14
N PRO A 38 24.04 23.63 18.98
CA PRO A 38 24.08 23.48 20.43
C PRO A 38 23.28 22.26 20.89
N SER A 39 23.82 21.47 21.83
CA SER A 39 23.21 20.18 22.25
C SER A 39 21.75 20.33 22.73
N ALA A 40 21.40 21.48 23.31
CA ALA A 40 20.04 21.80 23.73
C ALA A 40 19.04 21.86 22.56
N LYS A 41 19.45 22.38 21.40
CA LYS A 41 18.60 22.47 20.19
C LYS A 41 18.41 21.08 19.57
N ARG A 42 19.45 20.24 19.60
CA ARG A 42 19.40 18.84 19.14
C ARG A 42 18.50 17.96 20.03
N GLU A 43 18.62 18.09 21.34
CA GLU A 43 17.76 17.37 22.30
C GLU A 43 16.29 17.79 22.16
N LEU A 44 16.02 19.09 21.98
CA LEU A 44 14.68 19.61 21.72
C LEU A 44 14.06 18.98 20.46
N LEU A 45 14.78 18.97 19.33
CA LEU A 45 14.29 18.35 18.09
C LEU A 45 13.98 16.86 18.25
N ARG A 46 14.83 16.11 18.95
CA ARG A 46 14.59 14.69 19.26
C ARG A 46 13.35 14.48 20.13
N GLN A 47 13.12 15.36 21.11
CA GLN A 47 11.93 15.33 21.95
C GLN A 47 10.65 15.73 21.19
N MET A 48 10.78 16.58 20.16
CA MET A 48 9.66 17.02 19.33
C MET A 48 9.20 15.98 18.31
N SER A 49 10.10 15.15 17.79
CA SER A 49 9.79 14.05 16.86
C SER A 49 9.35 12.74 17.56
N SER A 50 9.41 12.68 18.89
CA SER A 50 9.01 11.48 19.64
C SER A 50 7.49 11.40 19.81
N PRO A 51 6.85 10.24 19.54
CA PRO A 51 5.42 10.03 19.77
C PRO A 51 5.03 10.10 21.25
N ASN A 52 5.96 9.84 22.16
CA ASN A 52 5.72 9.77 23.61
C ASN A 52 6.14 11.08 24.29
N LYS A 53 5.31 12.13 24.18
CA LYS A 53 5.42 13.27 25.10
C LYS A 53 4.82 12.90 26.46
N PRO A 54 5.51 13.16 27.60
CA PRO A 54 4.85 13.14 28.89
C PRO A 54 3.75 14.22 28.88
N LYS A 55 2.51 13.83 29.25
CA LYS A 55 1.38 14.75 29.38
C LYS A 55 1.71 15.76 30.49
N ASP A 56 2.03 16.99 30.11
CA ASP A 56 2.00 18.12 31.04
C ASP A 56 0.56 18.65 31.10
N ASP A 57 -0.07 18.49 32.27
CA ASP A 57 -1.51 18.57 32.53
C ASP A 57 -2.04 20.03 32.61
N SER A 58 -1.42 20.94 31.86
CA SER A 58 -1.86 22.33 31.76
C SER A 58 -2.91 22.47 30.67
N ARG A 59 -4.17 22.75 31.05
CA ARG A 59 -5.36 22.89 30.17
C ARG A 59 -5.17 23.79 28.94
N ALA A 60 -4.18 24.69 28.94
CA ALA A 60 -3.85 25.56 27.81
C ALA A 60 -3.00 24.89 26.70
N ASN A 61 -2.36 23.75 26.98
CA ASN A 61 -1.46 23.06 26.04
C ASN A 61 -2.11 21.89 25.29
N LEU A 62 -3.31 21.43 25.67
CA LEU A 62 -3.90 20.21 25.10
C LEU A 62 -4.27 20.31 23.60
N ASN A 63 -4.49 21.51 23.06
CA ASN A 63 -4.90 21.70 21.66
C ASN A 63 -3.82 22.28 20.75
N ARG A 64 -2.65 22.62 21.30
CA ARG A 64 -1.58 23.25 20.53
C ARG A 64 -0.70 22.19 19.87
N LYS A 65 -0.81 22.06 18.55
CA LYS A 65 -0.07 21.05 17.76
C LYS A 65 1.43 21.37 17.59
N MET A 66 1.81 22.64 17.73
CA MET A 66 3.18 23.15 17.54
C MET A 66 3.52 24.24 18.57
N SER A 67 4.65 24.12 19.25
CA SER A 67 5.18 25.03 20.29
C SER A 67 5.73 26.35 19.70
N VAL A 68 5.96 27.36 20.55
CA VAL A 68 6.49 28.67 20.11
C VAL A 68 7.87 28.52 19.47
N GLN A 69 8.73 27.68 20.06
CA GLN A 69 10.08 27.42 19.56
C GLN A 69 10.07 26.81 18.15
N GLU A 70 9.10 25.96 17.83
CA GLU A 70 8.96 25.39 16.49
C GLU A 70 8.62 26.46 15.43
N TYR A 71 7.78 27.43 15.78
CA TYR A 71 7.46 28.55 14.86
C TYR A 71 8.67 29.43 14.56
N GLU A 72 9.60 29.57 15.49
CA GLU A 72 10.82 30.37 15.30
C GLU A 72 11.77 29.72 14.27
N LEU A 73 11.78 28.38 14.17
CA LEU A 73 12.64 27.61 13.27
C LEU A 73 12.13 27.54 11.82
N LEU A 74 10.94 28.07 11.53
CA LEU A 74 10.38 28.15 10.18
C LEU A 74 11.10 29.17 9.28
N LYS A 75 11.92 30.06 9.85
CA LYS A 75 12.56 31.16 9.09
C LYS A 75 13.80 30.76 8.30
N GLU A 76 14.34 29.56 8.54
CA GLU A 76 15.57 29.05 7.92
C GLU A 76 15.20 27.85 7.05
N GLU A 77 15.03 28.01 5.73
CA GLU A 77 14.73 26.90 4.83
C GLU A 77 15.75 26.83 3.68
N ASP A 78 16.31 25.63 3.48
CA ASP A 78 17.19 25.27 2.37
C ASP A 78 16.37 24.46 1.36
N GLU A 79 16.13 25.03 0.18
CA GLU A 79 15.34 24.39 -0.90
C GLU A 79 15.97 23.08 -1.40
N GLY A 80 17.31 22.98 -1.40
CA GLY A 80 18.04 21.78 -1.84
C GLY A 80 17.82 20.62 -0.88
N CYS A 81 17.92 20.87 0.43
CA CYS A 81 17.61 19.87 1.45
C CYS A 81 16.14 19.40 1.35
N LEU A 82 15.21 20.29 1.00
CA LEU A 82 13.79 19.96 0.91
C LEU A 82 13.49 19.01 -0.26
N LYS A 83 14.12 19.19 -1.43
CA LYS A 83 14.01 18.27 -2.58
C LYS A 83 14.47 16.87 -2.19
N HIS A 84 15.63 16.76 -1.52
CA HIS A 84 16.17 15.47 -1.05
C HIS A 84 15.22 14.77 -0.06
N TYR A 85 14.70 15.52 0.92
CA TYR A 85 13.78 14.96 1.92
C TYR A 85 12.47 14.43 1.31
N ARG A 86 11.91 15.14 0.31
CA ARG A 86 10.72 14.67 -0.42
C ARG A 86 10.96 13.34 -1.13
N LYS A 87 12.08 13.23 -1.87
CA LYS A 87 12.48 11.97 -2.55
C LYS A 87 12.63 10.83 -1.55
N LYS A 88 13.31 11.09 -0.43
CA LYS A 88 13.50 10.11 0.65
C LYS A 88 12.17 9.64 1.27
N CYS A 89 11.23 10.54 1.53
CA CYS A 89 9.92 10.18 2.09
C CYS A 89 9.14 9.23 1.17
N MET A 90 9.17 9.46 -0.15
CA MET A 90 8.54 8.57 -1.13
C MET A 90 9.22 7.19 -1.14
N GLN A 91 10.57 7.17 -1.14
CA GLN A 91 11.33 5.93 -1.09
C GLN A 91 11.03 5.12 0.19
N GLU A 92 11.05 5.76 1.37
CA GLU A 92 10.74 5.08 2.63
C GLU A 92 9.33 4.49 2.66
N MET A 93 8.35 5.14 2.03
CA MET A 93 7.00 4.61 1.91
C MET A 93 6.96 3.41 0.96
N HIS A 94 7.63 3.52 -0.19
CA HIS A 94 7.76 2.42 -1.13
C HIS A 94 8.40 1.20 -0.46
N ASP A 95 9.56 1.36 0.18
CA ASP A 95 10.29 0.27 0.84
C ASP A 95 9.46 -0.42 1.94
N LYS A 96 8.62 0.33 2.68
CA LYS A 96 7.72 -0.21 3.70
C LYS A 96 6.56 -1.01 3.13
N LEU A 97 6.14 -0.68 1.91
CA LEU A 97 5.04 -1.35 1.21
C LEU A 97 5.54 -2.53 0.37
N SER A 98 6.80 -2.52 -0.07
CA SER A 98 7.46 -3.54 -0.88
C SER A 98 7.97 -4.74 -0.07
N PHE A 99 7.25 -5.13 1.01
CA PHE A 99 7.57 -6.30 1.83
C PHE A 99 6.46 -7.34 1.79
N GLY A 100 6.85 -8.61 1.64
CA GLY A 100 5.94 -9.75 1.67
C GLY A 100 6.53 -10.98 0.99
N PRO A 101 5.82 -12.12 1.07
CA PRO A 101 6.15 -13.28 0.26
C PRO A 101 6.11 -12.93 -1.24
N LYS A 102 6.93 -13.64 -2.02
CA LYS A 102 6.89 -13.61 -3.48
C LYS A 102 6.38 -14.94 -4.02
N PHE A 103 5.61 -14.87 -5.09
CA PHE A 103 4.99 -16.00 -5.79
C PHE A 103 5.60 -16.12 -7.19
N ASP A 104 5.59 -17.33 -7.74
CA ASP A 104 6.24 -17.70 -8.99
C ASP A 104 5.25 -17.98 -10.13
N GLY A 105 3.94 -17.90 -9.87
CA GLY A 105 2.89 -18.10 -10.86
C GLY A 105 1.48 -18.06 -10.26
N VAL A 106 0.50 -18.46 -11.08
CA VAL A 106 -0.89 -18.62 -10.65
C VAL A 106 -1.07 -19.96 -9.93
N HIS A 107 -1.74 -19.94 -8.79
CA HIS A 107 -2.03 -21.15 -8.01
C HIS A 107 -3.43 -21.70 -8.34
N ASP A 108 -3.49 -22.97 -8.73
CA ASP A 108 -4.74 -23.71 -8.87
C ASP A 108 -5.27 -24.14 -7.49
N LEU A 109 -6.52 -23.81 -7.19
CA LEU A 109 -7.21 -24.24 -5.97
C LEU A 109 -8.16 -25.40 -6.31
N GLU A 110 -8.04 -26.51 -5.59
CA GLU A 110 -8.81 -27.73 -5.88
C GLU A 110 -10.14 -27.77 -5.12
N SER A 111 -10.29 -26.98 -4.05
CA SER A 111 -11.47 -26.98 -3.20
C SER A 111 -11.79 -25.61 -2.58
N GLY A 112 -13.03 -25.46 -2.09
CA GLY A 112 -13.42 -24.32 -1.27
C GLY A 112 -12.65 -24.23 0.06
N GLU A 113 -12.11 -25.33 0.58
CA GLU A 113 -11.25 -25.33 1.77
C GLU A 113 -9.89 -24.68 1.45
N ASP A 114 -9.28 -25.02 0.32
CA ASP A 114 -8.04 -24.38 -0.15
C ASP A 114 -8.24 -22.89 -0.39
N PHE A 115 -9.39 -22.51 -0.96
CA PHE A 115 -9.77 -21.11 -1.14
C PHE A 115 -9.79 -20.35 0.20
N LEU A 116 -10.45 -20.91 1.22
CA LEU A 116 -10.52 -20.29 2.55
C LEU A 116 -9.15 -20.21 3.22
N GLU A 117 -8.34 -21.27 3.10
CA GLU A 117 -6.98 -21.28 3.65
C GLU A 117 -6.10 -20.19 3.03
N VAL A 118 -6.18 -20.00 1.71
CA VAL A 118 -5.42 -18.94 1.02
C VAL A 118 -5.84 -17.54 1.46
N ILE A 119 -7.11 -17.27 1.75
CA ILE A 119 -7.52 -15.91 2.17
C ILE A 119 -7.26 -15.65 3.66
N GLU A 120 -7.37 -16.67 4.52
CA GLU A 120 -7.28 -16.50 5.99
C GLU A 120 -5.85 -16.55 6.52
N LYS A 121 -4.98 -17.37 5.92
CA LYS A 121 -3.62 -17.62 6.45
C LYS A 121 -2.52 -16.84 5.72
N GLU A 122 -2.88 -16.12 4.66
CA GLU A 122 -1.89 -15.36 3.89
C GLU A 122 -1.38 -14.13 4.65
N HIS A 123 -0.18 -13.69 4.30
CA HIS A 123 0.43 -12.53 4.92
C HIS A 123 -0.45 -11.26 4.73
N HIS A 124 -0.62 -10.47 5.79
CA HIS A 124 -1.56 -9.34 5.80
C HIS A 124 -1.24 -8.23 4.77
N SER A 125 0.00 -8.14 4.30
CA SER A 125 0.38 -7.19 3.23
C SER A 125 0.08 -7.71 1.82
N THR A 126 -0.08 -9.03 1.66
CA THR A 126 -0.31 -9.68 0.37
C THR A 126 -1.71 -9.39 -0.13
N VAL A 127 -1.81 -9.01 -1.40
CA VAL A 127 -3.08 -9.00 -2.13
C VAL A 127 -3.26 -10.38 -2.76
N VAL A 128 -4.43 -10.97 -2.56
CA VAL A 128 -4.83 -12.24 -3.17
C VAL A 128 -5.89 -11.98 -4.22
N VAL A 129 -5.61 -12.32 -5.48
CA VAL A 129 -6.56 -12.21 -6.60
C VAL A 129 -7.02 -13.62 -6.95
N VAL A 130 -8.30 -13.92 -6.81
CA VAL A 130 -8.88 -15.21 -7.14
C VAL A 130 -9.82 -15.10 -8.33
N HIS A 131 -9.51 -15.83 -9.40
CA HIS A 131 -10.38 -16.01 -10.56
C HIS A 131 -11.24 -17.26 -10.39
N ILE A 132 -12.54 -17.05 -10.24
CA ILE A 132 -13.53 -18.13 -10.28
C ILE A 132 -13.97 -18.29 -11.73
N TYR A 133 -13.74 -19.48 -12.29
CA TYR A 133 -13.91 -19.74 -13.71
C TYR A 133 -14.71 -21.01 -13.97
N LYS A 134 -15.12 -21.20 -15.22
CA LYS A 134 -15.70 -22.46 -15.69
C LYS A 134 -15.29 -22.71 -17.13
N ILE A 135 -14.90 -23.95 -17.42
CA ILE A 135 -14.49 -24.35 -18.77
C ILE A 135 -15.65 -24.16 -19.75
N GLY A 136 -15.37 -23.53 -20.88
CA GLY A 136 -16.36 -23.27 -21.95
C GLY A 136 -17.16 -21.97 -21.79
N VAL A 137 -17.00 -21.23 -20.70
CA VAL A 137 -17.55 -19.88 -20.56
C VAL A 137 -16.62 -18.85 -21.22
N LYS A 138 -17.16 -17.98 -22.08
CA LYS A 138 -16.40 -16.97 -22.83
C LYS A 138 -15.58 -16.08 -21.89
N GLY A 139 -14.31 -15.86 -22.20
CA GLY A 139 -13.42 -14.98 -21.43
C GLY A 139 -12.72 -15.64 -20.25
N CYS A 140 -13.13 -16.84 -19.81
CA CYS A 140 -12.45 -17.55 -18.72
C CYS A 140 -11.04 -18.01 -19.12
N GLU A 141 -10.88 -18.55 -20.32
CA GLU A 141 -9.57 -19.02 -20.80
C GLU A 141 -8.63 -17.85 -21.09
N GLU A 142 -9.13 -16.79 -21.70
CA GLU A 142 -8.38 -15.55 -21.95
C GLU A 142 -7.94 -14.90 -20.64
N LEU A 143 -8.81 -14.83 -19.63
CA LEU A 143 -8.47 -14.28 -18.32
C LEU A 143 -7.43 -15.14 -17.59
N ASN A 144 -7.50 -16.48 -17.69
CA ASN A 144 -6.46 -17.36 -17.15
C ASN A 144 -5.08 -17.03 -17.74
N ASN A 145 -4.99 -16.90 -19.07
CA ASN A 145 -3.73 -16.55 -19.74
C ASN A 145 -3.23 -15.15 -19.32
N CYS A 146 -4.14 -14.19 -19.14
CA CYS A 146 -3.78 -12.86 -18.65
C CYS A 146 -3.21 -12.91 -17.23
N LEU A 147 -3.81 -13.69 -16.33
CA LEU A 147 -3.31 -13.86 -14.97
C LEU A 147 -1.96 -14.57 -14.92
N ASP A 148 -1.70 -15.52 -15.82
CA ASP A 148 -0.38 -16.16 -15.94
C ASP A 148 0.72 -15.12 -16.27
N CYS A 149 0.44 -14.16 -17.15
CA CYS A 149 1.34 -13.04 -17.42
C CYS A 149 1.48 -12.12 -16.20
N LEU A 150 0.36 -11.70 -15.59
CA LEU A 150 0.37 -10.77 -14.46
C LEU A 150 1.08 -11.35 -13.23
N ALA A 151 1.01 -12.66 -12.99
CA ALA A 151 1.73 -13.30 -11.89
C ALA A 151 3.25 -13.15 -12.02
N THR A 152 3.78 -13.08 -13.25
CA THR A 152 5.21 -12.83 -13.48
C THR A 152 5.60 -11.38 -13.26
N GLU A 153 4.69 -10.44 -13.54
CA GLU A 153 4.93 -9.00 -13.41
C GLU A 153 4.71 -8.50 -11.98
N TYR A 154 3.85 -9.17 -11.22
CA TYR A 154 3.47 -8.82 -9.85
C TYR A 154 3.77 -9.96 -8.87
N PRO A 155 5.05 -10.29 -8.64
CA PRO A 155 5.42 -11.42 -7.80
C PRO A 155 5.00 -11.25 -6.34
N THR A 156 4.65 -10.05 -5.87
CA THR A 156 4.15 -9.80 -4.50
C THR A 156 2.64 -9.97 -4.36
N VAL A 157 1.93 -10.20 -5.47
CA VAL A 157 0.49 -10.49 -5.50
C VAL A 157 0.31 -11.99 -5.71
N LYS A 158 -0.56 -12.59 -4.91
CA LYS A 158 -0.90 -14.01 -5.07
C LYS A 158 -2.08 -14.15 -6.01
N PHE A 159 -1.81 -14.64 -7.22
CA PHE A 159 -2.88 -14.98 -8.16
C PHE A 159 -3.31 -16.42 -7.96
N CYS A 160 -4.61 -16.66 -7.93
CA CYS A 160 -5.20 -17.98 -7.82
C CYS A 160 -6.33 -18.13 -8.83
N ARG A 161 -6.64 -19.37 -9.19
CA ARG A 161 -7.83 -19.71 -9.96
C ARG A 161 -8.51 -20.94 -9.38
N ILE A 162 -9.83 -20.99 -9.48
CA ILE A 162 -10.65 -22.09 -8.96
C ILE A 162 -11.85 -22.32 -9.90
N ASP A 163 -12.15 -23.59 -10.18
CA ASP A 163 -13.36 -23.93 -10.91
C ASP A 163 -14.60 -23.63 -10.06
N ALA A 164 -15.65 -23.07 -10.67
CA ALA A 164 -16.88 -22.69 -9.99
C ALA A 164 -17.51 -23.86 -9.21
N VAL A 165 -17.36 -25.10 -9.69
CA VAL A 165 -17.81 -26.30 -8.97
C VAL A 165 -16.91 -26.62 -7.78
N ALA A 166 -15.59 -26.56 -7.97
CA ALA A 166 -14.60 -26.82 -6.93
C ALA A 166 -14.72 -25.84 -5.75
N SER A 167 -15.17 -24.60 -6.00
CA SER A 167 -15.44 -23.60 -4.96
C SER A 167 -16.50 -24.02 -3.93
N GLY A 168 -17.31 -25.03 -4.23
CA GLY A 168 -18.46 -25.44 -3.41
C GLY A 168 -19.68 -24.51 -3.52
N ALA A 169 -19.63 -23.52 -4.43
CA ALA A 169 -20.66 -22.50 -4.60
C ALA A 169 -21.19 -22.40 -6.05
N ALA A 170 -21.22 -23.51 -6.78
CA ALA A 170 -21.62 -23.56 -8.20
C ALA A 170 -22.95 -22.85 -8.50
N GLU A 171 -23.95 -22.97 -7.62
CA GLU A 171 -25.27 -22.32 -7.78
C GLU A 171 -25.21 -20.78 -7.68
N ARG A 172 -24.17 -20.24 -7.05
CA ARG A 172 -23.92 -18.79 -6.94
C ARG A 172 -23.12 -18.24 -8.11
N PHE A 173 -22.41 -19.10 -8.83
CA PHE A 173 -21.56 -18.76 -9.96
C PHE A 173 -22.13 -19.39 -11.24
N SER A 174 -23.36 -19.01 -11.59
CA SER A 174 -23.94 -19.30 -12.91
C SER A 174 -23.12 -18.62 -14.01
N ASP A 175 -23.22 -19.13 -15.24
CA ASP A 175 -22.42 -18.67 -16.38
C ASP A 175 -22.55 -17.16 -16.66
N GLU A 176 -23.66 -16.52 -16.26
CA GLU A 176 -23.90 -15.07 -16.39
C GLU A 176 -23.04 -14.20 -15.45
N PHE A 177 -22.51 -14.77 -14.37
CA PHE A 177 -21.62 -14.09 -13.43
C PHE A 177 -20.15 -14.44 -13.66
N LEU A 178 -19.86 -15.35 -14.58
CA LEU A 178 -18.50 -15.79 -14.90
C LEU A 178 -17.93 -15.06 -16.13
N PRO A 179 -16.60 -14.85 -16.19
CA PRO A 179 -15.63 -15.05 -15.11
C PRO A 179 -15.83 -14.06 -13.96
N THR A 180 -15.64 -14.53 -12.71
CA THR A 180 -15.66 -13.66 -11.52
C THR A 180 -14.25 -13.46 -11.01
N LEU A 181 -13.88 -12.22 -10.69
CA LEU A 181 -12.61 -11.88 -10.05
C LEU A 181 -12.87 -11.35 -8.63
N LEU A 182 -12.32 -12.05 -7.63
CA LEU A 182 -12.36 -11.63 -6.23
C LEU A 182 -10.98 -11.17 -5.81
N VAL A 183 -10.91 -10.08 -5.05
CA VAL A 183 -9.65 -9.53 -4.54
C VAL A 183 -9.72 -9.37 -3.04
N TYR A 184 -8.77 -9.99 -2.34
CA TYR A 184 -8.67 -9.98 -0.88
C TYR A 184 -7.37 -9.35 -0.41
N LYS A 185 -7.41 -8.75 0.78
CA LYS A 185 -6.21 -8.32 1.52
C LYS A 185 -6.48 -8.43 3.01
N ALA A 186 -5.56 -9.04 3.75
CA ALA A 186 -5.69 -9.24 5.21
C ALA A 186 -7.01 -9.92 5.62
N GLY A 187 -7.48 -10.90 4.84
CA GLY A 187 -8.75 -11.61 5.06
C GLY A 187 -10.02 -10.84 4.69
N GLU A 188 -9.90 -9.58 4.26
CA GLU A 188 -11.05 -8.77 3.84
C GLU A 188 -11.21 -8.78 2.32
N LEU A 189 -12.46 -8.89 1.86
CA LEU A 189 -12.82 -8.76 0.44
C LEU A 189 -12.82 -7.28 0.04
N ILE A 190 -11.86 -6.89 -0.80
CA ILE A 190 -11.66 -5.50 -1.25
C ILE A 190 -12.09 -5.27 -2.70
N GLY A 191 -12.32 -6.34 -3.48
CA GLY A 191 -12.84 -6.26 -4.85
C GLY A 191 -13.70 -7.48 -5.19
N ASN A 192 -14.86 -7.26 -5.81
CA ASN A 192 -15.76 -8.31 -6.26
C ASN A 192 -16.32 -7.94 -7.63
N PHE A 193 -15.79 -8.56 -8.67
CA PHE A 193 -16.10 -8.24 -10.06
C PHE A 193 -16.77 -9.45 -10.72
N LEU A 194 -18.09 -9.42 -10.76
CA LEU A 194 -18.89 -10.42 -11.47
C LEU A 194 -18.84 -10.14 -12.98
N ALA A 195 -18.76 -11.19 -13.79
CA ALA A 195 -18.63 -11.10 -15.24
C ALA A 195 -17.59 -10.04 -15.67
N CYS A 196 -16.41 -10.08 -15.05
CA CYS A 196 -15.46 -8.96 -15.07
C CYS A 196 -14.99 -8.57 -16.48
N THR A 197 -15.05 -9.50 -17.43
CA THR A 197 -14.73 -9.26 -18.85
C THR A 197 -15.70 -8.31 -19.55
N GLN A 198 -16.88 -8.02 -18.98
CA GLN A 198 -17.80 -6.99 -19.50
C GLN A 198 -17.22 -5.57 -19.38
N HIS A 199 -16.23 -5.37 -18.52
CA HIS A 199 -15.50 -4.11 -18.37
C HIS A 199 -14.27 -4.02 -19.27
N LEU A 200 -13.98 -5.08 -20.04
CA LEU A 200 -12.85 -5.17 -20.94
C LEU A 200 -13.31 -5.11 -22.40
N ASN A 201 -12.36 -4.97 -23.31
CA ASN A 201 -12.61 -5.08 -24.74
C ASN A 201 -13.00 -6.52 -25.12
N GLU A 202 -13.62 -6.71 -26.29
CA GLU A 202 -14.01 -8.04 -26.77
C GLU A 202 -12.79 -8.98 -26.91
N GLU A 203 -11.68 -8.43 -27.37
CA GLU A 203 -10.35 -9.04 -27.28
C GLU A 203 -9.54 -8.23 -26.26
N PHE A 204 -9.09 -8.88 -25.19
CA PHE A 204 -8.34 -8.24 -24.10
C PHE A 204 -7.10 -9.06 -23.76
N PHE A 205 -6.10 -8.38 -23.20
CA PHE A 205 -4.81 -8.95 -22.82
C PHE A 205 -4.45 -8.57 -21.38
N ALA A 206 -3.31 -9.08 -20.90
CA ALA A 206 -2.82 -8.83 -19.54
C ALA A 206 -2.77 -7.34 -19.19
N THR A 207 -2.38 -6.47 -20.13
CA THR A 207 -2.34 -5.01 -19.94
C THR A 207 -3.71 -4.38 -19.72
N ASP A 208 -4.78 -4.93 -20.32
CA ASP A 208 -6.15 -4.46 -20.11
C ASP A 208 -6.62 -4.85 -18.70
N VAL A 209 -6.33 -6.09 -18.27
CA VAL A 209 -6.64 -6.57 -16.91
C VAL A 209 -5.84 -5.80 -15.86
N GLU A 210 -4.56 -5.52 -16.13
CA GLU A 210 -3.72 -4.66 -15.29
C GLU A 210 -4.33 -3.27 -15.13
N THR A 211 -4.68 -2.63 -16.25
CA THR A 211 -5.27 -1.28 -16.25
C THR A 211 -6.59 -1.27 -15.48
N PHE A 212 -7.42 -2.30 -15.66
CA PHE A 212 -8.65 -2.47 -14.91
C PHE A 212 -8.38 -2.55 -13.40
N LEU A 213 -7.50 -3.43 -12.93
CA LEU A 213 -7.18 -3.58 -11.51
C LEU A 213 -6.51 -2.32 -10.91
N ASN A 214 -5.62 -1.68 -11.65
CA ASN A 214 -4.97 -0.42 -11.26
C ASN A 214 -5.98 0.72 -11.11
N SER A 215 -7.03 0.77 -11.94
CA SER A 215 -8.08 1.80 -11.83
C SER A 215 -8.82 1.78 -10.48
N TYR A 216 -8.79 0.64 -9.78
CA TYR A 216 -9.31 0.46 -8.42
C TYR A 216 -8.22 0.45 -7.33
N GLY A 217 -6.94 0.63 -7.69
CA GLY A 217 -5.81 0.58 -6.76
C GLY A 217 -5.58 -0.80 -6.13
N LEU A 218 -5.92 -1.87 -6.86
CA LEU A 218 -5.87 -3.25 -6.36
C LEU A 218 -4.53 -3.95 -6.62
N LEU A 219 -3.68 -3.39 -7.47
CA LEU A 219 -2.31 -3.87 -7.67
C LEU A 219 -1.33 -2.92 -6.99
N PRO A 220 -0.23 -3.45 -6.43
CA PRO A 220 0.86 -2.61 -5.93
C PRO A 220 1.55 -1.88 -7.08
N GLU A 221 2.30 -0.82 -6.78
CA GLU A 221 3.13 -0.16 -7.80
C GLU A 221 4.20 -1.14 -8.31
N LYS A 222 4.39 -1.17 -9.64
CA LYS A 222 5.52 -1.88 -10.25
C LYS A 222 6.82 -1.18 -9.83
N GLU A 223 7.84 -1.95 -9.46
CA GLU A 223 9.20 -1.41 -9.37
C GLU A 223 9.62 -1.00 -10.79
N LEU A 224 9.55 0.30 -11.09
CA LEU A 224 10.11 0.80 -12.35
C LEU A 224 11.62 0.57 -12.29
N PRO A 225 12.23 -0.10 -13.28
CA PRO A 225 13.68 -0.06 -13.41
C PRO A 225 14.07 1.41 -13.51
N GLY A 226 14.93 1.85 -12.58
CA GLY A 226 15.22 3.25 -12.35
C GLY A 226 15.39 4.02 -13.65
N VAL A 227 14.49 4.98 -13.88
CA VAL A 227 14.73 6.01 -14.87
C VAL A 227 15.97 6.73 -14.36
N GLU A 228 17.13 6.43 -14.96
CA GLU A 228 18.30 7.29 -14.84
C GLU A 228 17.81 8.68 -15.23
N ASP A 229 17.95 9.64 -14.30
CA ASP A 229 17.59 11.03 -14.49
C ASP A 229 18.45 11.60 -15.66
N GLU A 230 18.09 11.29 -16.92
CA GLU A 230 18.53 12.04 -18.09
C GLU A 230 17.80 13.38 -18.04
N GLU A 231 18.35 14.35 -17.30
CA GLU A 231 18.26 15.80 -17.58
C GLU A 231 18.95 16.61 -16.46
N GLU A 232 20.22 16.97 -16.69
CA GLU A 232 20.80 18.27 -16.35
C GLU A 232 22.13 18.43 -17.12
N HIS A 233 22.03 18.48 -18.45
CA HIS A 233 23.05 19.10 -19.29
C HIS A 233 22.64 20.55 -19.51
N ASP A 234 22.77 21.39 -18.49
CA ASP A 234 22.74 22.83 -18.70
C ASP A 234 24.09 23.27 -19.30
N VAL A 235 23.98 23.61 -20.57
CA VAL A 235 24.94 24.30 -21.44
C VAL A 235 25.57 25.50 -20.73
N GLU A 236 26.91 25.52 -20.73
CA GLU A 236 27.74 26.68 -20.39
C GLU A 236 27.83 27.67 -21.57
#